data_AF-A0A1D1ZZY7-F1
#
_entry.id   AF-A0A1D1ZZY7-F1
#
_cell.length_a   1.000
_cell.length_b   1.000
_cell.length_c   1.000
_cell.angle_alpha   90.00
_cell.angle_beta   90.00
_cell.angle_gamma   90.00
#
_symmetry.space_group_name_H-M   'P 1'
#
loop_
_entity.id
_entity.type
_entity.pdbx_description
1 polymer ?
#
loop_
_entity_poly.entity_id
_entity_poly.type
_entity_poly.pdbx_seq_one_letter_code
_entity_poly.pdbx_strand_id
1 'polypeptide(L)'
;MFILPIPGKPQGSPPPPQKPYIRWTVDDHIFMQEALAQARFALAEEEIPVGCVIVKDGTVRARGSNKTNHSRNGTRHAEFEAIDALIREHGGDAAAVDFPSCSLYVTCEPCIMCAGALSLLRFKDVVFGCPNDKFGGNGSILSVHTSGCGGCGDAGWTGGFYTSRGGLLRDEAILLLQRFYSAGNPNAPKPHRPVKDRSIKLAAALASHSRDNTQDLHC
;
A
#
# COMPACT_ATOMS: atom_id res chain seq x y z
N MET A 1 -31.34 -29.41 53.34
CA MET A 1 -31.26 -28.62 52.09
C MET A 1 -29.78 -28.37 51.84
N PHE A 2 -29.13 -29.19 51.01
CA PHE A 2 -27.69 -29.10 50.74
C PHE A 2 -27.48 -28.10 49.60
N ILE A 3 -26.81 -26.97 49.87
CA ILE A 3 -26.39 -26.01 48.85
C ILE A 3 -25.07 -26.51 48.28
N LEU A 4 -25.08 -26.99 47.04
CA LEU A 4 -23.85 -27.32 46.30
C LEU A 4 -23.16 -26.02 45.84
N PRO A 5 -21.82 -25.91 45.96
CA PRO A 5 -21.09 -24.76 45.45
C PRO A 5 -21.11 -24.72 43.91
N ILE A 6 -21.34 -23.54 43.36
CA ILE A 6 -21.36 -23.25 41.92
C ILE A 6 -19.92 -23.40 41.38
N PRO A 7 -19.67 -24.16 40.29
CA PRO A 7 -18.34 -24.27 39.71
C PRO A 7 -17.86 -22.91 39.20
N GLY A 8 -16.62 -22.55 39.58
CA GLY A 8 -15.97 -21.31 39.18
C GLY A 8 -15.88 -21.15 37.67
N LYS A 9 -15.97 -19.90 37.19
CA LYS A 9 -15.81 -19.56 35.77
C LYS A 9 -14.50 -20.16 35.23
N PRO A 10 -14.51 -20.75 34.02
CA PRO A 10 -13.27 -21.19 33.39
C PRO A 10 -12.34 -19.99 33.21
N GLN A 11 -11.07 -20.20 33.55
CA GLN A 11 -10.01 -19.21 33.43
C GLN A 11 -9.99 -18.66 31.99
N GLY A 12 -9.81 -17.34 31.88
CA GLY A 12 -9.85 -16.61 30.62
C GLY A 12 -8.98 -17.26 29.55
N SER A 13 -9.50 -17.31 28.32
CA SER A 13 -8.75 -17.76 27.15
C SER A 13 -7.39 -17.05 27.09
N PRO A 14 -6.31 -17.75 26.70
CA PRO A 14 -5.01 -17.11 26.53
C PRO A 14 -5.14 -15.89 25.60
N PRO A 15 -4.38 -14.81 25.85
CA PRO A 15 -4.38 -13.66 24.96
C PRO A 15 -4.06 -14.13 23.53
N PRO A 16 -4.71 -13.55 22.51
CA PRO A 16 -4.45 -13.93 21.13
C PRO A 16 -2.95 -13.83 20.84
N PRO A 17 -2.39 -14.73 20.04
CA PRO A 17 -0.96 -14.70 19.72
C PRO A 17 -0.61 -13.31 19.20
N GLN A 18 0.37 -12.67 19.83
CA GLN A 18 0.87 -11.38 19.40
C GLN A 18 1.44 -11.56 18.00
N LYS A 19 0.92 -10.80 17.02
CA LYS A 19 1.46 -10.81 15.65
C LYS A 19 2.95 -10.46 15.73
N PRO A 20 3.84 -11.18 15.01
CA PRO A 20 5.26 -10.88 15.04
C PRO A 20 5.49 -9.42 14.64
N TYR A 21 6.22 -8.67 15.46
CA TYR A 21 6.61 -7.30 15.15
C TYR A 21 7.51 -7.33 13.91
N ILE A 22 7.06 -6.74 12.80
CA ILE A 22 7.89 -6.56 11.61
C ILE A 22 8.94 -5.51 11.94
N ARG A 23 10.22 -5.88 11.85
CA ARG A 23 11.34 -4.94 11.98
C ARG A 23 11.66 -4.34 10.62
N TRP A 24 11.49 -3.02 10.51
CA TRP A 24 11.85 -2.26 9.32
C TRP A 24 13.29 -1.77 9.41
N THR A 25 13.98 -1.76 8.27
CA THR A 25 15.34 -1.21 8.13
C THR A 25 15.31 0.31 7.92
N VAL A 26 16.47 0.96 8.01
CA VAL A 26 16.61 2.37 7.64
C VAL A 26 16.28 2.56 6.15
N ASP A 27 16.76 1.65 5.30
CA ASP A 27 16.51 1.67 3.87
C ASP A 27 15.02 1.54 3.54
N ASP A 28 14.29 0.65 4.22
CA ASP A 28 12.84 0.53 4.05
C ASP A 28 12.16 1.90 4.25
N HIS A 29 12.56 2.65 5.30
CA HIS A 29 12.00 3.98 5.56
C HIS A 29 12.37 4.99 4.47
N ILE A 30 13.62 4.98 4.00
CA ILE A 30 14.06 5.87 2.92
C ILE A 30 13.23 5.63 1.65
N PHE A 31 13.06 4.38 1.25
CA PHE A 31 12.30 4.04 0.04
C PHE A 31 10.80 4.32 0.19
N MET A 32 10.22 4.08 1.37
CA MET A 32 8.82 4.46 1.60
C MET A 32 8.62 5.98 1.64
N GLN A 33 9.60 6.75 2.13
CA GLN A 33 9.54 8.22 2.06
C GLN A 33 9.58 8.73 0.61
N GLU A 34 10.37 8.10 -0.26
CA GLU A 34 10.36 8.37 -1.71
C GLU A 34 9.00 8.03 -2.34
N ALA A 35 8.39 6.90 -1.96
CA ALA A 35 7.03 6.54 -2.40
C ALA A 35 5.98 7.57 -1.92
N LEU A 36 6.09 8.04 -0.67
CA LEU A 36 5.25 9.12 -0.13
C LEU A 36 5.47 10.45 -0.87
N ALA A 37 6.68 10.73 -1.37
CA ALA A 37 6.93 11.90 -2.20
C ALA A 37 6.17 11.81 -3.53
N GLN A 38 6.12 10.63 -4.15
CA GLN A 38 5.29 10.40 -5.35
C GLN A 38 3.79 10.50 -5.05
N ALA A 39 3.34 10.02 -3.88
CA ALA A 39 1.94 10.17 -3.46
C ALA A 39 1.56 11.64 -3.23
N ARG A 40 2.47 12.46 -2.68
CA ARG A 40 2.30 13.91 -2.56
C ARG A 40 2.25 14.60 -3.92
N PHE A 41 3.05 14.14 -4.88
CA PHE A 41 2.99 14.62 -6.26
C PHE A 41 1.62 14.32 -6.89
N ALA A 42 1.12 13.08 -6.81
CA ALA A 42 -0.23 12.74 -7.28
C ALA A 42 -1.33 13.60 -6.61
N LEU A 43 -1.22 13.85 -5.29
CA LEU A 43 -2.18 14.70 -4.59
C LEU A 43 -2.22 16.12 -5.17
N ALA A 44 -1.06 16.69 -5.51
CA ALA A 44 -0.95 18.03 -6.08
C ALA A 44 -1.55 18.10 -7.50
N GLU A 45 -1.49 16.99 -8.23
CA GLU A 45 -2.10 16.82 -9.56
C GLU A 45 -3.58 16.39 -9.52
N GLU A 46 -4.23 16.49 -8.35
CA GLU A 46 -5.63 16.08 -8.14
C GLU A 46 -5.91 14.60 -8.49
N GLU A 47 -4.89 13.74 -8.36
CA GLU A 47 -4.98 12.30 -8.50
C GLU A 47 -5.12 11.61 -7.13
N ILE A 48 -5.58 10.35 -7.16
CA ILE A 48 -5.57 9.52 -5.96
C ILE A 48 -4.12 9.43 -5.44
N PRO A 49 -3.83 9.77 -4.18
CA PRO A 49 -2.47 9.95 -3.68
C PRO A 49 -1.80 8.62 -3.32
N VAL A 50 -1.60 7.79 -4.35
CA VAL A 50 -0.81 6.57 -4.29
C VAL A 50 0.46 6.81 -5.09
N GLY A 51 1.59 6.50 -4.45
CA GLY A 51 2.92 6.60 -5.04
C GLY A 51 3.73 5.35 -4.72
N CYS A 52 4.68 5.04 -5.60
CA CYS A 52 5.57 3.90 -5.41
C CYS A 52 6.96 4.16 -6.00
N VAL A 53 7.90 3.33 -5.56
CA VAL A 53 9.24 3.21 -6.14
C VAL A 53 9.60 1.74 -6.33
N ILE A 54 10.30 1.45 -7.43
CA ILE A 54 10.91 0.15 -7.68
C ILE A 54 12.38 0.24 -7.31
N VAL A 55 12.83 -0.66 -6.45
CA VAL A 55 14.19 -0.73 -5.92
C VAL A 55 14.86 -2.00 -6.42
N LYS A 56 16.10 -1.88 -6.90
CA LYS A 56 16.98 -3.01 -7.21
C LYS A 56 18.37 -2.72 -6.66
N ASP A 57 18.97 -3.69 -5.98
CA ASP A 57 20.32 -3.57 -5.40
C ASP A 57 20.49 -2.32 -4.51
N GLY A 58 19.47 -2.04 -3.68
CA GLY A 58 19.47 -0.89 -2.77
C GLY A 58 19.29 0.48 -3.45
N THR A 59 19.00 0.52 -4.75
CA THR A 59 18.87 1.77 -5.52
C THR A 59 17.48 1.87 -6.15
N VAL A 60 16.87 3.06 -6.08
CA VAL A 60 15.61 3.36 -6.78
C VAL A 60 15.87 3.38 -8.28
N ARG A 61 15.23 2.47 -9.03
CA ARG A 61 15.32 2.38 -10.49
C ARG A 61 14.19 3.13 -11.19
N ALA A 62 12.98 3.06 -10.63
CA ALA A 62 11.82 3.74 -11.19
C ALA A 62 10.90 4.28 -10.10
N ARG A 63 10.11 5.29 -10.46
CA ARG A 63 9.13 5.96 -9.60
C ARG A 63 7.79 6.01 -10.32
N GLY A 64 6.70 5.89 -9.59
CA GLY A 64 5.35 5.95 -10.13
C GLY A 64 4.38 6.64 -9.19
N SER A 65 3.39 7.30 -9.77
CA SER A 65 2.28 7.93 -9.07
C SER A 65 1.01 7.66 -9.86
N ASN A 66 -0.15 7.64 -9.20
CA ASN A 66 -1.43 7.43 -9.90
C ASN A 66 -1.67 8.52 -10.96
N LYS A 67 -2.18 8.15 -12.14
CA LYS A 67 -2.45 9.09 -13.26
C LYS A 67 -3.77 8.80 -14.00
N THR A 68 -4.73 8.20 -13.31
CA THR A 68 -5.99 7.74 -13.91
C THR A 68 -6.83 8.85 -14.55
N ASN A 69 -6.90 10.03 -13.91
CA ASN A 69 -7.61 11.20 -14.43
C ASN A 69 -6.86 11.80 -15.61
N HIS A 70 -5.55 12.04 -15.45
CA HIS A 70 -4.71 12.64 -16.50
C HIS A 70 -4.71 11.78 -17.77
N SER A 71 -4.54 10.47 -17.64
CA SER A 71 -4.50 9.56 -18.78
C SER A 71 -5.88 9.14 -19.29
N ARG A 72 -6.96 9.48 -18.57
CA ARG A 72 -8.32 8.97 -18.79
C ARG A 72 -8.35 7.44 -18.91
N ASN A 73 -7.55 6.76 -18.11
CA ASN A 73 -7.37 5.32 -18.17
C ASN A 73 -7.28 4.76 -16.76
N GLY A 74 -8.27 3.94 -16.39
CA GLY A 74 -8.39 3.34 -15.06
C GLY A 74 -7.28 2.35 -14.71
N THR A 75 -6.40 1.97 -15.64
CA THR A 75 -5.26 1.09 -15.36
C THR A 75 -3.99 1.83 -14.96
N ARG A 76 -3.94 3.16 -15.09
CA ARG A 76 -2.73 3.98 -14.82
C ARG A 76 -2.53 4.25 -13.33
N HIS A 77 -2.37 3.15 -12.58
CA HIS A 77 -1.98 3.15 -11.19
C HIS A 77 -0.48 3.39 -11.03
N ALA A 78 -0.06 3.80 -9.83
CA ALA A 78 1.34 4.09 -9.52
C ALA A 78 2.28 2.93 -9.91
N GLU A 79 1.87 1.69 -9.64
CA GLU A 79 2.66 0.48 -9.94
C GLU A 79 2.88 0.31 -11.44
N PHE A 80 1.85 0.53 -12.27
CA PHE A 80 1.98 0.47 -13.73
C PHE A 80 2.86 1.61 -14.26
N GLU A 81 2.72 2.83 -13.72
CA GLU A 81 3.57 3.95 -14.12
C GLU A 81 5.06 3.70 -13.80
N ALA A 82 5.36 3.09 -12.65
CA ALA A 82 6.73 2.70 -12.30
C ALA A 82 7.26 1.56 -13.17
N ILE A 83 6.44 0.53 -13.45
CA ILE A 83 6.81 -0.58 -14.34
C ILE A 83 7.10 -0.06 -15.75
N ASP A 84 6.21 0.76 -16.32
CA ASP A 84 6.37 1.34 -17.65
C ASP A 84 7.60 2.27 -17.71
N ALA A 85 7.91 3.00 -16.63
CA ALA A 85 9.14 3.77 -16.53
C ALA A 85 10.40 2.88 -16.57
N LEU A 86 10.40 1.78 -15.83
CA LEU A 86 11.51 0.84 -15.80
C LEU A 86 11.71 0.12 -17.15
N ILE A 87 10.62 -0.29 -17.81
CA ILE A 87 10.68 -0.90 -19.14
C ILE A 87 11.24 0.08 -20.16
N ARG A 88 10.84 1.35 -20.11
CA ARG A 88 11.38 2.40 -21.00
C ARG A 88 12.87 2.65 -20.77
N GLU A 89 13.36 2.57 -19.53
CA GLU A 89 14.81 2.63 -19.23
C GLU A 89 15.58 1.48 -19.93
N HIS A 90 14.93 0.34 -20.16
CA HIS A 90 15.47 -0.83 -20.85
C HIS A 90 15.06 -0.88 -22.33
N GLY A 91 14.85 0.29 -22.96
CA GLY A 91 14.58 0.39 -24.39
C GLY A 91 13.19 -0.07 -24.83
N GLY A 92 12.26 -0.25 -23.89
CA GLY A 92 10.90 -0.72 -24.19
C GLY A 92 10.75 -2.25 -24.16
N ASP A 93 11.81 -3.00 -23.89
CA ASP A 93 11.77 -4.46 -23.82
C ASP A 93 11.57 -4.93 -22.38
N ALA A 94 10.38 -5.46 -22.09
CA ALA A 94 10.06 -6.01 -20.78
C ALA A 94 10.91 -7.25 -20.44
N ALA A 95 11.36 -8.02 -21.45
CA ALA A 95 12.21 -9.20 -21.24
C ALA A 95 13.64 -8.83 -20.83
N ALA A 96 14.09 -7.60 -21.13
CA ALA A 96 15.38 -7.07 -20.70
C ALA A 96 15.39 -6.61 -19.24
N VAL A 97 14.23 -6.51 -18.59
CA VAL A 97 14.10 -6.09 -17.19
C VAL A 97 14.12 -7.30 -16.26
N ASP A 98 15.07 -7.32 -15.33
CA ASP A 98 15.15 -8.33 -14.27
C ASP A 98 14.24 -7.95 -13.08
N PHE A 99 12.93 -8.04 -13.30
CA PHE A 99 11.90 -7.85 -12.28
C PHE A 99 12.01 -8.80 -11.07
N PRO A 100 12.46 -10.07 -11.21
CA PRO A 100 12.66 -10.97 -10.07
C PRO A 100 13.63 -10.48 -9.01
N SER A 101 14.52 -9.55 -9.35
CA SER A 101 15.44 -8.90 -8.40
C SER A 101 14.91 -7.59 -7.83
N CYS A 102 13.71 -7.15 -8.22
CA CYS A 102 13.12 -5.87 -7.84
C CYS A 102 12.18 -5.99 -6.63
N SER A 103 12.28 -5.05 -5.70
CA SER A 103 11.35 -4.82 -4.60
C SER A 103 10.49 -3.57 -4.88
N LEU A 104 9.21 -3.61 -4.56
CA LEU A 104 8.31 -2.46 -4.70
C LEU A 104 8.01 -1.86 -3.33
N TYR A 105 8.16 -0.54 -3.18
CA TYR A 105 7.65 0.22 -2.04
C TYR A 105 6.48 1.08 -2.50
N VAL A 106 5.30 0.92 -1.89
CA VAL A 106 4.07 1.60 -2.32
C VAL A 106 3.26 2.11 -1.14
N THR A 107 2.69 3.31 -1.23
CA THR A 107 2.03 3.93 -0.07
C THR A 107 0.74 3.22 0.36
N CYS A 108 0.02 2.59 -0.58
CA CYS A 108 -1.20 1.82 -0.33
C CYS A 108 -1.03 0.39 -0.86
N GLU A 109 -1.61 -0.59 -0.18
CA GLU A 109 -1.59 -1.98 -0.63
C GLU A 109 -2.05 -2.10 -2.10
N PRO A 110 -1.26 -2.81 -2.95
CA PRO A 110 -1.60 -3.00 -4.36
C PRO A 110 -3.02 -3.54 -4.52
N CYS A 111 -3.77 -2.98 -5.47
CA CYS A 111 -5.06 -3.57 -5.80
C CYS A 111 -4.88 -4.92 -6.50
N ILE A 112 -5.96 -5.71 -6.62
CA ILE A 112 -5.94 -7.03 -7.29
C ILE A 112 -5.27 -6.97 -8.68
N MET A 113 -5.55 -5.93 -9.46
CA MET A 113 -4.94 -5.73 -10.79
C MET A 113 -3.43 -5.55 -10.70
N CYS A 114 -2.96 -4.62 -9.86
CA CYS A 114 -1.52 -4.37 -9.67
C CYS A 114 -0.82 -5.59 -9.09
N ALA A 115 -1.43 -6.24 -8.09
CA ALA A 115 -0.92 -7.47 -7.49
C ALA A 115 -0.77 -8.60 -8.52
N GLY A 116 -1.71 -8.70 -9.47
CA GLY A 116 -1.63 -9.62 -10.60
C GLY A 116 -0.46 -9.33 -11.54
N ALA A 117 -0.25 -8.05 -11.90
CA ALA A 117 0.88 -7.64 -12.72
C ALA A 117 2.23 -7.94 -12.03
N LEU A 118 2.36 -7.64 -10.75
CA LEU A 118 3.56 -7.94 -9.95
C LEU A 118 3.84 -9.45 -9.89
N SER A 119 2.79 -10.26 -9.76
CA SER A 119 2.85 -11.73 -9.82
C SER A 119 3.33 -12.22 -11.20
N LEU A 120 2.77 -11.68 -12.29
CA LEU A 120 3.18 -12.02 -13.66
C LEU A 120 4.65 -11.69 -13.95
N LEU A 121 5.10 -10.53 -13.48
CA LEU A 121 6.48 -10.07 -13.59
C LEU A 121 7.42 -10.70 -12.55
N ARG A 122 6.87 -11.48 -11.62
CA ARG A 122 7.61 -12.24 -10.59
C ARG A 122 8.48 -11.36 -9.70
N PHE A 123 7.98 -10.20 -9.27
CA PHE A 123 8.68 -9.32 -8.32
C PHE A 123 9.17 -10.09 -7.09
N LYS A 124 10.26 -9.63 -6.48
CA LYS A 124 10.82 -10.26 -5.28
C LYS A 124 9.91 -10.09 -4.07
N ASP A 125 9.57 -8.83 -3.78
CA ASP A 125 8.79 -8.45 -2.61
C ASP A 125 8.10 -7.10 -2.77
N VAL A 126 7.08 -6.91 -1.95
CA VAL A 126 6.30 -5.67 -1.84
C VAL A 126 6.30 -5.22 -0.39
N VAL A 127 6.60 -3.95 -0.18
CA VAL A 127 6.43 -3.24 1.08
C VAL A 127 5.38 -2.17 0.88
N PHE A 128 4.35 -2.15 1.73
CA PHE A 128 3.29 -1.15 1.61
C PHE A 128 2.98 -0.43 2.93
N GLY A 129 2.47 0.80 2.79
CA GLY A 129 2.07 1.61 3.93
C GLY A 129 0.73 1.18 4.52
N CYS A 130 -0.37 1.67 3.96
CA CYS A 130 -1.70 1.38 4.46
C CYS A 130 -2.41 0.23 3.71
N PRO A 131 -3.29 -0.54 4.36
CA PRO A 131 -4.09 -1.55 3.68
C PRO A 131 -5.08 -0.93 2.70
N ASN A 132 -5.51 -1.73 1.72
CA ASN A 132 -6.52 -1.37 0.73
C ASN A 132 -7.81 -2.14 0.99
N ASP A 133 -8.66 -1.56 1.84
CA ASP A 133 -9.87 -2.20 2.36
C ASP A 133 -10.95 -2.51 1.31
N LYS A 134 -10.81 -2.01 0.08
CA LYS A 134 -11.81 -2.19 -0.99
C LYS A 134 -11.33 -3.09 -2.11
N PHE A 135 -10.05 -3.04 -2.43
CA PHE A 135 -9.51 -3.67 -3.63
C PHE A 135 -8.19 -4.40 -3.41
N GLY A 136 -7.73 -4.54 -2.15
CA GLY A 136 -6.41 -5.07 -1.83
C GLY A 136 -6.17 -6.49 -2.33
N GLY A 137 -5.11 -6.65 -3.12
CA GLY A 137 -4.68 -7.92 -3.70
C GLY A 137 -3.61 -8.66 -2.89
N ASN A 138 -3.15 -8.08 -1.77
CA ASN A 138 -2.05 -8.61 -0.97
C ASN A 138 -2.50 -9.04 0.45
N GLY A 139 -3.78 -9.34 0.63
CA GLY A 139 -4.34 -9.91 1.85
C GLY A 139 -5.60 -9.23 2.36
N SER A 140 -5.89 -7.99 1.97
CA SER A 140 -7.12 -7.31 2.44
C SER A 140 -8.40 -7.90 1.83
N ILE A 141 -8.40 -8.18 0.53
CA ILE A 141 -9.54 -8.80 -0.17
C ILE A 141 -9.14 -10.15 -0.77
N LEU A 142 -8.09 -10.15 -1.60
CA LEU A 142 -7.49 -11.36 -2.15
C LEU A 142 -6.02 -11.45 -1.75
N SER A 143 -5.46 -12.65 -1.84
CA SER A 143 -4.04 -12.92 -1.54
C SER A 143 -3.29 -13.34 -2.80
N VAL A 144 -3.35 -12.53 -3.86
CA VAL A 144 -2.72 -12.78 -5.17
C VAL A 144 -1.22 -13.04 -5.03
N HIS A 145 -0.55 -12.31 -4.13
CA HIS A 145 0.87 -12.49 -3.80
C HIS A 145 1.25 -13.93 -3.36
N THR A 146 0.33 -14.67 -2.74
CA THR A 146 0.53 -16.08 -2.32
C THR A 146 -0.20 -17.10 -3.17
N SER A 147 -1.32 -16.75 -3.79
CA SER A 147 -2.09 -17.66 -4.66
C SER A 147 -1.59 -17.64 -6.11
N GLY A 148 -0.78 -16.64 -6.47
CA GLY A 148 -0.50 -16.28 -7.85
C GLY A 148 -1.74 -15.70 -8.54
N CYS A 149 -1.54 -15.17 -9.75
CA CYS A 149 -2.62 -14.68 -10.60
C CYS A 149 -3.30 -15.77 -11.45
N GLY A 150 -2.96 -17.05 -11.24
CA GLY A 150 -3.44 -18.18 -12.03
C GLY A 150 -2.74 -18.35 -13.38
N GLY A 151 -3.30 -19.22 -14.22
CA GLY A 151 -2.83 -19.45 -15.59
C GLY A 151 -3.26 -18.32 -16.53
N CYS A 152 -2.33 -17.84 -17.35
CA CYS A 152 -2.52 -16.77 -18.31
C CYS A 152 -2.35 -17.32 -19.74
N GLY A 153 -3.46 -17.40 -20.48
CA GLY A 153 -3.50 -17.93 -21.84
C GLY A 153 -3.31 -19.45 -21.95
N ASP A 154 -3.35 -19.96 -23.18
CA ASP A 154 -3.31 -21.39 -23.47
C ASP A 154 -1.89 -22.00 -23.33
N ALA A 155 -0.88 -21.16 -23.15
CA ALA A 155 0.53 -21.54 -23.09
C ALA A 155 1.01 -21.96 -21.69
N GLY A 156 0.11 -22.05 -20.70
CA GLY A 156 0.45 -22.50 -19.34
C GLY A 156 1.32 -21.52 -18.54
N TRP A 157 1.37 -20.24 -18.94
CA TRP A 157 2.11 -19.23 -18.18
C TRP A 157 1.43 -18.98 -16.84
N THR A 158 2.16 -19.11 -15.73
CA THR A 158 1.61 -18.88 -14.40
C THR A 158 2.37 -17.76 -13.69
N GLY A 159 1.61 -16.91 -13.01
CA GLY A 159 2.16 -15.89 -12.14
C GLY A 159 3.01 -16.49 -11.02
N GLY A 160 4.08 -15.80 -10.65
CA GLY A 160 4.91 -16.16 -9.51
C GLY A 160 4.33 -15.65 -8.18
N PHE A 161 4.98 -16.07 -7.10
CA PHE A 161 4.68 -15.61 -5.75
C PHE A 161 5.70 -14.57 -5.31
N TYR A 162 5.30 -13.70 -4.40
CA TYR A 162 6.19 -12.71 -3.81
C TYR A 162 5.81 -12.44 -2.36
N THR A 163 6.79 -12.01 -1.57
CA THR A 163 6.52 -11.66 -0.17
C THR A 163 5.89 -10.27 -0.09
N SER A 164 4.91 -10.09 0.80
CA SER A 164 4.22 -8.82 0.98
C SER A 164 4.20 -8.43 2.46
N ARG A 165 4.69 -7.23 2.79
CA ARG A 165 4.77 -6.70 4.14
C ARG A 165 4.08 -5.34 4.21
N GLY A 166 3.08 -5.22 5.07
CA GLY A 166 2.30 -3.99 5.24
C GLY A 166 2.58 -3.26 6.54
N GLY A 167 2.31 -1.96 6.57
CA GLY A 167 2.28 -1.14 7.78
C GLY A 167 3.39 -0.10 7.91
N LEU A 168 4.31 0.01 6.95
CA LEU A 168 5.43 0.95 7.02
C LEU A 168 4.97 2.37 6.68
N LEU A 169 5.09 3.32 7.63
CA LEU A 169 4.58 4.69 7.46
C LEU A 169 3.09 4.73 7.07
N ARG A 170 2.33 3.82 7.69
CA ARG A 170 0.90 3.61 7.44
C ARG A 170 0.08 4.88 7.64
N ASP A 171 0.34 5.60 8.72
CA ASP A 171 -0.52 6.71 9.14
C ASP A 171 -0.33 7.92 8.21
N GLU A 172 0.89 8.14 7.71
CA GLU A 172 1.19 9.13 6.67
C GLU A 172 0.47 8.81 5.36
N ALA A 173 0.48 7.54 4.93
CA ALA A 173 -0.23 7.11 3.73
C ALA A 173 -1.75 7.29 3.87
N ILE A 174 -2.33 6.93 5.03
CA ILE A 174 -3.75 7.15 5.34
C ILE A 174 -4.08 8.64 5.32
N LEU A 175 -3.22 9.48 5.90
CA LEU A 175 -3.45 10.92 5.97
C LEU A 175 -3.55 11.55 4.57
N LEU A 176 -2.70 11.12 3.63
CA LEU A 176 -2.78 11.58 2.24
C LEU A 176 -4.11 11.19 1.58
N LEU A 177 -4.54 9.93 1.72
CA LEU A 177 -5.84 9.48 1.20
C LEU A 177 -7.01 10.26 1.83
N GLN A 178 -6.96 10.49 3.14
CA GLN A 178 -7.98 11.28 3.84
C GLN A 178 -8.04 12.71 3.34
N ARG A 179 -6.90 13.36 3.09
CA ARG A 179 -6.83 14.71 2.50
C ARG A 179 -7.52 14.73 1.13
N PHE A 180 -7.20 13.78 0.25
CA PHE A 180 -7.84 13.65 -1.07
C PHE A 180 -9.36 13.51 -0.98
N TYR A 181 -9.86 12.56 -0.17
CA TYR A 181 -11.30 12.35 -0.06
C TYR A 181 -12.05 13.47 0.66
N SER A 182 -11.38 14.18 1.57
CA SER A 182 -12.00 15.29 2.31
C SER A 182 -12.04 16.57 1.48
N ALA A 183 -11.10 16.78 0.56
CA ALA A 183 -11.16 17.85 -0.43
C ALA A 183 -12.39 17.70 -1.36
N GLY A 184 -12.81 16.46 -1.62
CA GLY A 184 -13.94 16.16 -2.48
C GLY A 184 -13.61 16.34 -3.97
N ASN A 185 -14.52 15.92 -4.85
CA ASN A 185 -14.36 16.08 -6.29
C ASN A 185 -15.21 17.27 -6.77
N PRO A 186 -14.62 18.41 -7.19
CA PRO A 186 -15.36 19.57 -7.68
C PRO A 186 -16.16 19.26 -8.96
N ASN A 187 -15.76 18.24 -9.72
CA ASN A 187 -16.42 17.79 -10.94
C ASN A 187 -17.56 16.78 -10.68
N ALA A 188 -17.81 16.39 -9.42
CA ALA A 188 -18.91 15.48 -9.12
C ALA A 188 -20.29 16.13 -9.41
N PRO A 189 -21.28 15.37 -9.93
CA PRO A 189 -22.62 15.88 -10.19
C PRO A 189 -23.23 16.51 -8.93
N LYS A 190 -23.88 17.67 -9.07
CA LYS A 190 -24.57 18.32 -7.96
C LYS A 190 -25.95 17.67 -7.74
N PRO A 191 -26.37 17.47 -6.48
CA PRO A 191 -25.66 17.84 -5.25
C PRO A 191 -24.54 16.86 -4.88
N HIS A 192 -23.43 17.40 -4.35
CA HIS A 192 -22.34 16.56 -3.85
C HIS A 192 -22.81 15.68 -2.70
N ARG A 193 -22.35 14.42 -2.66
CA ARG A 193 -22.56 13.53 -1.52
C ARG A 193 -21.94 14.18 -0.27
N PRO A 194 -22.66 14.29 0.87
CA PRO A 194 -22.10 14.83 2.09
C PRO A 194 -20.87 14.05 2.56
N VAL A 195 -19.76 14.75 2.87
CA VAL A 195 -18.57 14.13 3.46
C VAL A 195 -18.90 13.77 4.92
N LYS A 196 -18.73 12.51 5.31
CA LYS A 196 -18.92 12.09 6.71
C LYS A 196 -17.78 12.66 7.57
N ASP A 197 -18.14 13.37 8.64
CA ASP A 197 -17.29 14.11 9.59
C ASP A 197 -16.22 13.29 10.36
N ARG A 198 -15.98 12.02 9.98
CA ARG A 198 -15.01 11.14 10.64
C ARG A 198 -13.56 11.38 10.20
N SER A 199 -13.31 11.86 8.98
CA SER A 199 -11.95 12.05 8.44
C SER A 199 -11.21 13.24 9.08
N ILE A 200 -11.93 14.30 9.46
CA ILE A 200 -11.36 15.52 10.07
C ILE A 200 -10.81 15.24 11.47
N LYS A 201 -11.52 14.43 12.28
CA LYS A 201 -11.12 14.11 13.66
C LYS A 201 -9.85 13.25 13.74
N LEU A 202 -9.65 12.33 12.78
CA LEU A 202 -8.45 11.48 12.75
C LEU A 202 -7.20 12.23 12.28
N ALA A 203 -7.32 13.09 11.27
CA ALA A 203 -6.23 13.95 10.81
C ALA A 203 -5.74 14.92 11.92
N ALA A 204 -6.67 15.45 12.73
CA ALA A 204 -6.34 16.30 13.87
C ALA A 204 -5.61 15.53 14.99
N ALA A 205 -6.00 14.28 15.27
CA ALA A 205 -5.39 13.44 16.30
C ALA A 205 -3.97 12.96 15.94
N LEU A 206 -3.69 12.72 14.65
CA LEU A 206 -2.34 12.35 14.19
C LEU A 206 -1.38 13.55 14.18
N ALA A 207 -1.88 14.76 13.86
CA ALA A 207 -1.10 16.00 13.92
C ALA A 207 -0.77 16.49 15.34
N SER A 208 -1.37 15.89 16.39
CA SER A 208 -0.98 16.13 17.78
C SER A 208 0.06 15.10 18.26
N HIS A 209 -0.03 13.84 17.83
CA HIS A 209 0.94 12.79 18.18
C HIS A 209 2.34 13.01 17.57
N SER A 210 2.44 13.67 16.41
CA SER A 210 3.74 14.03 15.83
C SER A 210 4.44 15.20 16.53
N ARG A 211 3.72 15.99 17.35
CA ARG A 211 4.30 17.09 18.13
C ARG A 211 4.88 16.60 19.46
N ASP A 212 4.23 15.64 20.12
CA ASP A 212 4.73 15.07 21.38
C ASP A 212 6.03 14.27 21.19
N ASN A 213 6.22 13.61 20.04
CA ASN A 213 7.41 12.77 19.81
C ASN A 213 8.70 13.55 19.45
N THR A 214 8.65 14.89 19.42
CA THR A 214 9.81 15.76 19.14
C THR A 214 10.38 16.45 20.38
N GLN A 215 9.80 16.23 21.56
CA GLN A 215 10.28 16.82 22.82
C GLN A 215 11.24 15.92 23.63
N ASP A 216 11.43 14.65 23.25
CA ASP A 216 12.28 13.69 24.01
C ASP A 216 13.68 13.42 23.39
N LEU A 217 14.17 14.30 22.51
CA LEU A 217 15.54 14.21 21.94
C LEU A 217 16.49 15.34 22.40
N HIS A 218 16.14 16.04 23.47
CA HIS A 218 17.07 16.91 24.19
C HIS A 218 17.23 16.48 25.64
N CYS A 219 18.16 15.53 25.86
CA CYS A 219 18.99 15.48 27.06
C CYS A 219 20.31 14.77 26.73
#